data_AF-A0A8C9YTA2-F1
#
_entry.id   AF-A0A8C9YTA2-F1
#
_cell.length_a   1.000
_cell.length_b   1.000
_cell.length_c   1.000
_cell.angle_alpha   90.00
_cell.angle_beta   90.00
_cell.angle_gamma   90.00
#
_symmetry.space_group_name_H-M   'P 1'
#
loop_
_entity.id
_entity.type
_entity.pdbx_description
1 polymer ?
#
loop_
_entity_poly.entity_id
_entity_poly.type
_entity_poly.pdbx_seq_one_letter_code
_entity_poly.pdbx_strand_id
1 'polypeptide(L)'
;MGKSREINQDIRKRIVPRSSVQTIIRKYKKHGNVQPSYRSGRRRILSPREEPEDLVKMLAETGKTVSLSTVKRVLYHHELKGYSGRRKTLLQNHRKKARLQFATAHGDKNLDFWRHFLCFFLKCM
;
A
#
# COMPACT_ATOMS: atom_id res chain seq x y z
N MET A 1 -25.16 -43.54 30.83
CA MET A 1 -25.28 -42.09 31.07
C MET A 1 -24.08 -41.43 31.78
N GLY A 2 -22.97 -42.14 32.08
CA GLY A 2 -21.84 -41.61 32.87
C GLY A 2 -20.65 -41.01 32.10
N LYS A 3 -20.34 -41.50 30.88
CA LYS A 3 -19.14 -41.09 30.11
C LYS A 3 -19.09 -39.59 29.78
N SER A 4 -20.24 -38.96 29.55
CA SER A 4 -20.31 -37.55 29.15
C SER A 4 -19.88 -36.59 30.26
N ARG A 5 -19.97 -36.98 31.53
CA ARG A 5 -19.59 -36.13 32.67
C ARG A 5 -18.08 -36.20 32.96
N GLU A 6 -17.49 -37.39 32.85
CA GLU A 6 -16.03 -37.59 32.98
C GLU A 6 -15.26 -36.91 31.86
N ILE A 7 -15.74 -36.98 30.61
CA ILE A 7 -15.14 -36.26 29.46
C ILE A 7 -15.15 -34.74 29.70
N ASN A 8 -16.22 -34.20 30.29
CA ASN A 8 -16.31 -32.77 30.63
C ASN A 8 -15.37 -32.38 31.79
N GLN A 9 -15.14 -33.28 32.75
CA GLN A 9 -14.20 -33.05 33.86
C GLN A 9 -12.73 -33.09 33.39
N ASP A 10 -12.41 -33.92 32.40
CA ASP A 10 -11.08 -33.99 31.77
C ASP A 10 -10.78 -32.77 30.86
N ILE A 11 -11.81 -32.18 30.24
CA ILE A 11 -11.69 -30.93 29.47
C ILE A 11 -11.34 -29.74 30.37
N ARG A 12 -11.87 -29.70 31.61
CA ARG A 12 -11.60 -28.62 32.58
C ARG A 12 -10.18 -28.66 33.16
N LYS A 13 -9.48 -29.81 33.08
CA LYS A 13 -8.09 -29.98 33.55
C LYS A 13 -7.04 -29.59 32.51
N ARG A 14 -7.42 -29.23 31.29
CA ARG A 14 -6.50 -28.91 30.20
C ARG A 14 -6.15 -27.42 30.20
N ILE A 15 -4.84 -27.12 30.18
CA ILE A 15 -4.30 -25.76 30.00
C ILE A 15 -4.72 -25.15 28.66
N VAL A 16 -5.00 -26.00 27.66
CA VAL A 16 -5.30 -25.59 26.28
C VAL A 16 -6.77 -25.85 25.93
N PRO A 17 -7.50 -24.86 25.38
CA PRO A 17 -8.89 -25.04 24.97
C PRO A 17 -9.08 -26.15 23.94
N ARG A 18 -10.21 -26.88 24.04
CA ARG A 18 -10.59 -27.94 23.10
C ARG A 18 -10.64 -27.46 21.63
N SER A 19 -11.05 -26.22 21.39
CA SER A 19 -11.11 -25.60 20.05
C SER A 19 -9.73 -25.45 19.41
N SER A 20 -8.72 -25.08 20.20
CA SER A 20 -7.32 -24.99 19.77
C SER A 20 -6.78 -26.37 19.39
N VAL A 21 -7.03 -27.39 20.23
CA VAL A 21 -6.64 -28.78 19.96
C VAL A 21 -7.25 -29.29 18.65
N GLN A 22 -8.54 -29.05 18.43
CA GLN A 22 -9.20 -29.43 17.18
C GLN A 22 -8.60 -28.72 15.96
N THR A 23 -8.28 -27.43 16.07
CA THR A 23 -7.67 -26.65 14.98
C THR A 23 -6.27 -27.19 14.62
N ILE A 24 -5.47 -27.56 15.62
CA ILE A 24 -4.16 -28.17 15.43
C ILE A 24 -4.30 -29.52 14.70
N ILE A 25 -5.23 -30.39 15.13
CA ILE A 25 -5.48 -31.68 14.48
C ILE A 25 -5.92 -31.51 13.02
N ARG A 26 -6.84 -30.56 12.74
CA ARG A 26 -7.29 -30.27 11.37
C ARG A 26 -6.14 -29.78 10.49
N LYS A 27 -5.28 -28.89 11.02
CA LYS A 27 -4.10 -28.39 10.31
C LYS A 27 -3.12 -29.50 9.98
N TYR A 28 -2.86 -30.39 10.95
CA TYR A 28 -1.96 -31.53 10.74
C TYR A 28 -2.49 -32.49 9.68
N LYS A 29 -3.77 -32.84 9.69
CA LYS A 29 -4.39 -33.68 8.65
C LYS A 29 -4.29 -33.07 7.24
N LYS A 30 -4.34 -31.73 7.13
CA LYS A 30 -4.35 -31.04 5.83
C LYS A 30 -2.95 -30.75 5.29
N HIS A 31 -2.01 -30.38 6.16
CA HIS A 31 -0.70 -29.84 5.76
C HIS A 31 0.49 -30.61 6.35
N GLY A 32 0.26 -31.62 7.19
CA GLY A 32 1.31 -32.42 7.84
C GLY A 32 2.18 -31.66 8.84
N ASN A 33 1.83 -30.41 9.20
CA ASN A 33 2.68 -29.54 10.01
C ASN A 33 1.96 -29.01 11.25
N VAL A 34 2.65 -29.10 12.40
CA VAL A 34 2.20 -28.59 13.71
C VAL A 34 2.74 -27.19 14.01
N GLN A 35 3.83 -26.76 13.34
CA GLN A 35 4.47 -25.46 13.54
C GLN A 35 3.54 -24.30 13.14
N PRO A 36 3.47 -23.20 13.91
CA PRO A 36 2.72 -22.00 13.54
C PRO A 36 3.15 -21.45 12.18
N SER A 37 2.18 -21.03 11.37
CA SER A 37 2.46 -20.36 10.09
C SER A 37 2.46 -18.85 10.30
N TYR A 38 3.46 -18.16 9.75
CA TYR A 38 3.45 -16.70 9.72
C TYR A 38 2.27 -16.19 8.89
N ARG A 39 1.61 -15.13 9.40
CA ARG A 39 0.55 -14.46 8.65
C ARG A 39 1.18 -13.65 7.53
N SER A 40 0.58 -13.66 6.35
CA SER A 40 0.88 -12.66 5.32
C SER A 40 0.51 -11.29 5.88
N GLY A 41 1.52 -10.41 6.01
CA GLY A 41 1.34 -9.05 6.50
C GLY A 41 0.51 -8.20 5.53
N ARG A 42 0.32 -6.93 5.90
CA ARG A 42 -0.33 -5.95 5.02
C ARG A 42 0.44 -5.83 3.71
N ARG A 43 -0.25 -5.98 2.57
CA ARG A 43 0.36 -5.81 1.24
C ARG A 43 0.98 -4.42 1.13
N ARG A 44 2.19 -4.35 0.53
CA ARG A 44 2.85 -3.08 0.23
C ARG A 44 1.92 -2.25 -0.68
N ILE A 45 1.76 -0.97 -0.36
CA ILE A 45 0.87 -0.04 -1.08
C ILE A 45 1.50 0.41 -2.41
N LEU A 46 2.82 0.30 -2.55
CA LEU A 46 3.56 0.66 -3.75
C LEU A 46 4.01 -0.60 -4.51
N SER A 47 3.82 -0.60 -5.83
CA SER A 47 4.37 -1.60 -6.76
C SER A 47 5.89 -1.47 -6.85
N PRO A 48 6.61 -2.49 -7.35
CA PRO A 48 7.98 -2.31 -7.85
C PRO A 48 7.92 -1.24 -8.94
N ARG A 49 8.40 -0.05 -8.63
CA ARG A 49 8.39 1.11 -9.52
C ARG A 49 9.84 1.35 -9.85
N GLU A 50 10.33 0.65 -10.89
CA GLU A 50 11.70 0.70 -11.42
C GLU A 50 12.73 1.04 -10.37
N GLU A 51 12.83 0.18 -9.37
CA GLU A 51 13.92 0.31 -8.40
C GLU A 51 15.23 0.06 -9.16
N PRO A 52 16.37 0.57 -8.67
CA PRO A 52 17.68 0.27 -9.25
C PRO A 52 17.94 -1.24 -9.42
N GLU A 53 17.21 -2.08 -8.68
CA GLU A 53 17.18 -3.55 -8.78
C GLU A 53 16.55 -4.04 -10.11
N ASP A 54 15.47 -3.41 -10.58
CA ASP A 54 14.83 -3.74 -11.85
C ASP A 54 15.75 -3.39 -13.03
N LEU A 55 16.49 -2.27 -12.92
CA LEU A 55 17.52 -1.88 -13.89
C LEU A 55 18.68 -2.89 -13.92
N VAL A 56 19.14 -3.37 -12.76
CA VAL A 56 20.16 -4.42 -12.69
C VAL A 56 19.67 -5.69 -13.37
N LYS A 57 18.40 -6.06 -13.18
CA LYS A 57 17.80 -7.23 -13.82
C LYS A 57 17.74 -7.10 -15.33
N MET A 58 17.27 -5.97 -15.87
CA MET A 58 17.24 -5.72 -17.32
C MET A 58 18.65 -5.70 -17.94
N LEU A 59 19.63 -5.16 -17.22
CA LEU A 59 21.02 -5.14 -17.67
C LEU A 59 21.63 -6.56 -17.68
N ALA A 60 21.30 -7.38 -16.69
CA ALA A 60 21.72 -8.78 -16.64
C ALA A 60 21.11 -9.61 -17.80
N GLU A 61 19.84 -9.35 -18.16
CA GLU A 61 19.19 -9.96 -19.34
C GLU A 61 19.88 -9.55 -20.65
N THR A 62 20.48 -8.35 -20.70
CA THR A 62 21.31 -7.87 -21.81
C THR A 62 22.76 -8.39 -21.76
N GLY A 63 23.08 -9.27 -20.81
CA GLY A 63 24.43 -9.86 -20.64
C GLY A 63 25.42 -8.97 -19.89
N LYS A 64 24.98 -7.85 -19.29
CA LYS A 64 25.83 -6.95 -18.49
C LYS A 64 25.60 -7.19 -17.01
N THR A 65 26.60 -7.74 -16.34
CA THR A 65 26.61 -7.88 -14.88
C THR A 65 27.10 -6.57 -14.26
N VAL A 66 26.23 -5.87 -13.54
CA VAL A 66 26.54 -4.59 -12.90
C VAL A 66 26.05 -4.57 -11.47
N SER A 67 26.84 -3.98 -10.58
CA SER A 67 26.45 -3.80 -9.19
C SER A 67 25.38 -2.71 -9.04
N LEU A 68 24.51 -2.86 -8.04
CA LEU A 68 23.50 -1.85 -7.71
C LEU A 68 24.12 -0.47 -7.40
N SER A 69 25.32 -0.45 -6.80
CA SER A 69 26.06 0.78 -6.50
C SER A 69 26.50 1.53 -7.76
N THR A 70 26.90 0.79 -8.80
CA THR A 70 27.26 1.32 -10.11
C THR A 70 26.05 1.97 -10.77
N VAL A 71 24.90 1.29 -10.75
CA VAL A 71 23.64 1.82 -11.30
C VAL A 71 23.24 3.13 -10.58
N LYS A 72 23.26 3.13 -9.24
CA LYS A 72 22.95 4.35 -8.46
C LYS A 72 23.91 5.51 -8.75
N ARG A 73 25.21 5.24 -8.88
CA ARG A 73 26.23 6.26 -9.18
C ARG A 73 26.02 6.88 -10.56
N VAL A 74 25.76 6.05 -11.58
CA VAL A 74 25.48 6.52 -12.94
C VAL A 74 24.21 7.37 -12.96
N LEU A 75 23.12 6.90 -12.36
CA LEU A 75 21.87 7.66 -12.27
C LEU A 75 22.06 9.03 -11.59
N TYR A 76 22.88 9.07 -10.53
CA TYR A 76 23.18 10.33 -9.83
C TYR A 76 24.01 11.30 -10.68
N HIS A 77 25.05 10.83 -11.38
CA HIS A 77 25.85 11.67 -12.27
C HIS A 77 25.06 12.26 -13.44
N HIS A 78 24.06 11.52 -13.93
CA HIS A 78 23.16 11.99 -14.99
C HIS A 78 21.93 12.74 -14.44
N GLU A 79 21.89 13.06 -13.15
CA GLU A 79 20.80 13.78 -12.49
C GLU A 79 19.42 13.11 -12.60
N LEU A 80 19.39 11.81 -12.89
CA LEU A 80 18.17 11.02 -13.01
C LEU A 80 17.67 10.64 -11.61
N LYS A 81 16.84 11.51 -11.05
CA LYS A 81 16.26 11.36 -9.71
C LYS A 81 14.83 10.80 -9.79
N GLY A 82 14.55 9.78 -8.98
CA GLY A 82 13.19 9.28 -8.80
C GLY A 82 12.35 10.24 -7.95
N TYR A 83 11.34 10.88 -8.55
CA TYR A 83 10.35 11.67 -7.81
C TYR A 83 9.04 10.90 -7.63
N SER A 84 8.43 11.03 -6.45
CA SER A 84 7.04 10.61 -6.27
C SER A 84 6.14 11.55 -7.05
N GLY A 85 5.31 11.01 -7.94
CA GLY A 85 4.29 11.81 -8.63
C GLY A 85 3.39 12.49 -7.59
N ARG A 86 3.12 13.79 -7.78
CA ARG A 86 2.23 14.54 -6.88
C ARG A 86 0.84 13.92 -6.92
N ARG A 87 0.30 13.55 -5.76
CA ARG A 87 -1.08 13.09 -5.64
C ARG A 87 -2.02 14.20 -6.07
N LYS A 88 -2.80 13.96 -7.11
CA LYS A 88 -3.91 14.84 -7.52
C LYS A 88 -5.17 14.31 -6.87
N THR A 89 -5.99 15.20 -6.32
CA THR A 89 -7.33 14.84 -5.84
C THR A 89 -8.13 14.29 -7.02
N LEU A 90 -8.82 13.17 -6.82
CA LEU A 90 -9.72 12.63 -7.83
C LEU A 90 -10.93 13.55 -7.96
N LEU A 91 -11.04 14.23 -9.10
CA LEU A 91 -12.17 15.10 -9.42
C LEU A 91 -13.11 14.40 -10.37
N GLN A 92 -14.41 14.45 -10.06
CA GLN A 92 -15.46 14.01 -10.97
C GLN A 92 -15.44 14.85 -12.25
N ASN A 93 -15.84 14.25 -13.38
CA ASN A 93 -15.76 14.89 -14.71
C ASN A 93 -16.55 16.21 -14.78
N HIS A 94 -17.74 16.27 -14.17
CA HIS A 94 -18.53 17.51 -14.09
C HIS A 94 -17.77 18.63 -13.34
N ARG A 95 -17.04 18.29 -12.26
CA ARG A 95 -16.25 19.27 -11.48
C ARG A 95 -15.04 19.77 -12.27
N LYS A 96 -14.42 18.91 -13.08
CA LYS A 96 -13.34 19.32 -13.98
C LYS A 96 -13.86 20.33 -15.00
N LYS A 97 -15.03 20.06 -15.61
CA LYS A 97 -15.66 20.97 -16.57
C LYS A 97 -16.04 22.31 -15.94
N ALA A 98 -16.64 22.29 -14.75
CA ALA A 98 -17.00 23.52 -14.02
C ALA A 98 -15.75 24.35 -13.65
N ARG A 99 -14.67 23.70 -13.18
CA ARG A 99 -13.41 24.40 -12.89
C ARG A 99 -12.78 25.01 -14.14
N LEU A 100 -12.82 24.30 -15.26
CA LEU A 100 -12.32 24.82 -16.53
C LEU A 100 -13.13 26.02 -17.00
N GLN A 101 -14.46 25.93 -17.00
CA GLN A 101 -15.36 27.04 -17.35
C GLN A 101 -15.14 28.27 -16.45
N PHE A 102 -14.94 28.04 -15.14
CA PHE A 102 -14.62 29.11 -14.20
C PHE A 102 -13.30 29.78 -14.56
N ALA A 103 -12.24 28.99 -14.80
CA ALA A 103 -10.93 29.50 -15.18
C ALA A 103 -10.98 30.29 -16.49
N THR A 104 -11.70 29.81 -17.52
CA THR A 104 -11.84 30.52 -18.79
C THR A 104 -12.65 31.81 -18.64
N ALA A 105 -13.71 31.82 -17.83
CA ALA A 105 -14.55 33.00 -17.64
C ALA A 105 -13.90 34.08 -16.76
N HIS A 106 -12.87 33.72 -15.98
CA HIS A 106 -12.26 34.61 -14.99
C HIS A 106 -10.75 34.82 -15.21
N GLY A 107 -10.12 34.12 -16.15
CA GLY A 107 -8.67 34.14 -16.38
C GLY A 107 -8.09 35.53 -16.65
N ASP A 108 -8.84 36.36 -17.37
CA ASP A 108 -8.40 37.71 -17.79
C ASP A 108 -8.81 38.82 -16.81
N LYS A 109 -9.37 38.46 -15.63
CA LYS A 109 -9.84 39.46 -14.67
C LYS A 109 -8.68 40.10 -13.91
N ASN A 110 -8.81 41.41 -13.65
CA ASN A 110 -7.81 42.24 -12.98
C ASN A 110 -7.49 41.73 -11.55
N LEU A 111 -6.27 42.02 -11.08
CA LEU A 111 -5.81 41.68 -9.73
C LEU A 111 -6.75 42.20 -8.62
N ASP A 112 -7.35 43.37 -8.79
CA ASP A 112 -8.27 43.95 -7.79
C ASP A 112 -9.58 43.15 -7.66
N PHE A 113 -10.07 42.55 -8.75
CA PHE A 113 -11.20 41.61 -8.69
C PHE A 113 -10.86 40.39 -7.81
N TRP A 114 -9.65 39.84 -7.97
CA TRP A 114 -9.20 38.69 -7.19
C TRP A 114 -8.88 39.03 -5.74
N ARG A 115 -8.38 40.24 -5.45
CA ARG A 115 -8.14 40.72 -4.07
C ARG A 115 -9.43 40.73 -3.24
N HIS A 116 -10.54 41.16 -3.84
CA HIS A 116 -11.85 41.14 -3.19
C HIS A 116 -12.36 39.71 -2.98
N PHE A 117 -12.23 38.84 -3.99
CA PHE A 117 -12.71 37.46 -3.94
C PHE A 117 -11.92 36.56 -2.97
N LEU A 118 -10.59 36.70 -2.92
CA LEU A 118 -9.72 35.87 -2.09
C LEU A 118 -9.86 36.17 -0.59
N CYS A 119 -10.13 37.42 -0.21
CA CYS A 119 -10.42 37.79 1.18
C CYS A 119 -11.70 37.16 1.72
N PHE A 120 -12.72 36.97 0.87
CA PHE A 120 -13.97 36.29 1.25
C PHE A 120 -13.82 34.77 1.28
N PHE A 121 -13.11 34.18 0.31
CA PHE A 121 -12.97 32.72 0.20
C PHE A 121 -12.15 32.10 1.35
N LEU A 122 -11.12 32.80 1.85
CA LEU A 122 -10.32 32.34 2.99
C LEU A 122 -11.04 32.44 4.34
N LYS A 123 -12.17 33.15 4.40
CA LYS A 123 -12.97 33.35 5.63
C LYS A 123 -14.15 32.38 5.76
N CYS A 124 -14.46 31.64 4.68
CA CYS A 124 -15.55 30.66 4.61
C CYS A 124 -15.08 29.20 4.49
N MET A 125 -13.78 28.94 4.61
CA MET A 125 -13.21 27.60 4.72
C MET A 125 -12.75 27.36 6.16
#